data_AF-A0A9W3KDH9-F1
#
_entry.id   AF-A0A9W3KDH9-F1
#
_cell.length_a   1.000
_cell.length_b   1.000
_cell.length_c   1.000
_cell.angle_alpha   90.00
_cell.angle_beta   90.00
_cell.angle_gamma   90.00
#
_symmetry.space_group_name_H-M   'P 1'
#
loop_
_entity.id
_entity.type
_entity.pdbx_description
1 polymer ?
#
loop_
_entity_poly.entity_id
_entity_poly.type
_entity_poly.pdbx_seq_one_letter_code
_entity_poly.pdbx_strand_id
1 'polypeptide(L)'
;MSAFKVQVALEEIDFLWDQREVFQFRELWNSNYTLLEISKRFKRKQLEVAALILDQVDKFKIHKRKIGLGEIGEKSIRNKKKKEIPPYVYIALEEVNFIWNEDDIELFKDLWMQQLGIEEIASKLRRHQIEIATLILDQFGLEYMINCLIDTKKRVA
;
A
#
# COMPACT_ATOMS: atom_id res chain seq x y z
N MET A 1 30.07 -17.72 6.11
CA MET A 1 28.89 -17.15 6.79
C MET A 1 28.33 -16.11 5.85
N SER A 2 27.29 -16.44 5.06
CA SER A 2 26.59 -15.40 4.29
C SER A 2 25.92 -14.48 5.30
N ALA A 3 26.13 -13.17 5.15
CA ALA A 3 25.40 -12.20 5.95
C ALA A 3 23.90 -12.39 5.63
N PHE A 4 23.07 -12.58 6.66
CA PHE A 4 21.62 -12.50 6.48
C PHE A 4 21.29 -11.10 5.97
N LYS A 5 21.05 -10.98 4.67
CA LYS A 5 20.70 -9.71 4.06
C LYS A 5 19.19 -9.55 4.16
N VAL A 6 18.81 -8.62 5.03
CA VAL A 6 17.43 -8.29 5.35
C VAL A 6 17.09 -6.97 4.68
N GLN A 7 15.91 -6.91 4.08
CA GLN A 7 15.34 -5.69 3.49
C GLN A 7 14.04 -5.35 4.22
N VAL A 8 13.86 -4.06 4.52
CA VAL A 8 12.64 -3.53 5.13
C VAL A 8 11.82 -2.87 4.03
N ALA A 9 10.65 -3.41 3.72
CA ALA A 9 9.76 -2.84 2.72
C ALA A 9 9.17 -1.51 3.23
N LEU A 10 8.97 -0.54 2.32
CA LEU A 10 8.34 0.75 2.58
C LEU A 10 9.07 1.62 3.63
N GLU A 11 10.39 1.48 3.76
CA GLU A 11 11.22 2.17 4.77
C GLU A 11 11.06 3.72 4.73
N GLU A 12 10.80 4.28 3.56
CA GLU A 12 10.71 5.73 3.32
C GLU A 12 9.29 6.32 3.51
N ILE A 13 8.35 5.54 4.06
CA ILE A 13 6.94 5.93 4.24
C ILE A 13 6.65 6.40 5.68
N ASP A 14 5.93 7.51 5.80
CA ASP A 14 5.35 7.94 7.07
C ASP A 14 3.99 7.25 7.33
N PHE A 15 4.00 6.24 8.18
CA PHE A 15 2.81 5.48 8.60
C PHE A 15 1.99 6.18 9.69
N LEU A 16 2.45 7.30 10.23
CA LEU A 16 1.77 7.98 11.33
C LEU A 16 0.68 8.91 10.81
N TRP A 17 -0.56 8.63 11.17
CA TRP A 17 -1.71 9.45 10.83
C TRP A 17 -2.34 10.04 12.09
N ASP A 18 -2.94 11.22 11.97
CA ASP A 18 -3.92 11.64 12.98
C ASP A 18 -5.17 10.78 12.79
N GLN A 19 -5.71 10.21 13.87
CA GLN A 19 -6.92 9.39 13.80
C GLN A 19 -8.10 10.17 13.17
N ARG A 20 -8.17 11.49 13.36
CA ARG A 20 -9.15 12.37 12.72
C ARG A 20 -8.93 12.47 11.21
N GLU A 21 -7.69 12.47 10.75
CA GLU A 21 -7.35 12.39 9.31
C GLU A 21 -7.82 11.07 8.72
N VAL A 22 -7.73 9.95 9.47
CA VAL A 22 -8.21 8.65 9.01
C VAL A 22 -9.73 8.63 8.87
N PHE A 23 -10.47 9.26 9.79
CA PHE A 23 -11.92 9.41 9.64
C PHE A 23 -12.28 10.26 8.42
N GLN A 24 -11.63 11.40 8.23
CA GLN A 24 -11.82 12.24 7.04
C GLN A 24 -11.43 11.50 5.75
N PHE A 25 -10.38 10.70 5.79
CA PHE A 25 -9.97 9.86 4.67
C PHE A 25 -11.08 8.90 4.25
N ARG A 26 -11.78 8.27 5.20
CA ARG A 26 -12.92 7.38 4.89
C ARG A 26 -14.07 8.14 4.24
N GLU A 27 -14.37 9.36 4.68
CA GLU A 27 -15.39 10.21 4.06
C GLU A 27 -15.05 10.58 2.62
N LEU A 28 -13.80 11.00 2.38
CA LEU A 28 -13.27 11.29 1.04
C LEU A 28 -13.28 10.05 0.16
N TRP A 29 -12.89 8.90 0.71
CA TRP A 29 -12.94 7.63 0.03
C TRP A 29 -14.37 7.29 -0.40
N ASN A 30 -15.33 7.31 0.53
CA ASN A 30 -16.73 7.03 0.22
C ASN A 30 -17.36 8.04 -0.76
N SER A 31 -16.83 9.27 -0.80
CA SER A 31 -17.24 10.31 -1.74
C SER A 31 -16.56 10.23 -3.11
N ASN A 32 -15.88 9.11 -3.41
CA ASN A 32 -15.20 8.86 -4.69
C ASN A 32 -14.07 9.85 -5.05
N TYR A 33 -13.41 10.45 -4.06
CA TYR A 33 -12.17 11.22 -4.33
C TYR A 33 -11.04 10.30 -4.81
N THR A 34 -10.28 10.77 -5.78
CA THR A 34 -9.10 10.10 -6.33
C THR A 34 -7.93 10.10 -5.34
N LEU A 35 -6.99 9.17 -5.50
CA LEU A 35 -5.76 9.14 -4.72
C LEU A 35 -4.98 10.46 -4.80
N LEU A 36 -4.89 11.04 -6.00
CA LEU A 36 -4.23 12.33 -6.22
C LEU A 36 -4.93 13.48 -5.45
N GLU A 37 -6.25 13.51 -5.39
CA GLU A 37 -6.98 14.53 -4.64
C GLU A 37 -6.81 14.36 -3.13
N ILE A 38 -6.89 13.11 -2.65
CA ILE A 38 -6.70 12.78 -1.24
C ILE A 38 -5.28 13.16 -0.78
N SER A 39 -4.26 12.80 -1.57
CA SER A 39 -2.86 13.13 -1.27
C SER A 39 -2.61 14.64 -1.22
N LYS A 40 -3.19 15.41 -2.17
CA LYS A 40 -3.16 16.88 -2.15
C LYS A 40 -3.82 17.45 -0.90
N ARG A 41 -4.97 16.89 -0.49
CA ARG A 41 -5.74 17.36 0.67
C ARG A 41 -4.98 17.16 1.99
N PHE A 42 -4.36 15.98 2.16
CA PHE A 42 -3.53 15.69 3.34
C PHE A 42 -2.11 16.24 3.24
N LYS A 43 -1.71 16.77 2.07
CA LYS A 43 -0.34 17.23 1.77
C LYS A 43 0.70 16.13 2.03
N ARG A 44 0.32 14.89 1.71
CA ARG A 44 1.10 13.67 1.91
C ARG A 44 1.46 13.03 0.58
N LYS A 45 2.45 12.15 0.57
CA LYS A 45 2.81 11.40 -0.64
C LYS A 45 1.66 10.46 -1.00
N GLN A 46 1.43 10.22 -2.30
CA GLN A 46 0.43 9.24 -2.73
C GLN A 46 0.70 7.85 -2.16
N LEU A 47 1.98 7.49 -2.01
CA LEU A 47 2.41 6.21 -1.44
C LEU A 47 1.96 6.04 0.03
N GLU A 48 2.02 7.11 0.84
CA GLU A 48 1.52 7.11 2.22
C GLU A 48 0.01 6.90 2.27
N VAL A 49 -0.73 7.52 1.33
CA VAL A 49 -2.18 7.32 1.21
C VAL A 49 -2.50 5.89 0.73
N ALA A 50 -1.68 5.33 -0.17
CA ALA A 50 -1.83 3.96 -0.66
C ALA A 50 -1.61 2.92 0.45
N ALA A 51 -0.60 3.13 1.29
CA ALA A 51 -0.37 2.33 2.48
C ALA A 51 -1.59 2.38 3.43
N LEU A 52 -2.17 3.56 3.65
CA LEU A 52 -3.40 3.69 4.43
C LEU A 52 -4.58 2.96 3.78
N ILE A 53 -4.72 2.99 2.45
CA ILE A 53 -5.78 2.26 1.75
C ILE A 53 -5.64 0.75 1.96
N LEU A 54 -4.43 0.20 1.79
CA LEU A 54 -4.18 -1.23 2.00
C LEU A 54 -4.61 -1.65 3.41
N ASP A 55 -4.18 -0.91 4.42
CA ASP A 55 -4.54 -1.13 5.82
C ASP A 55 -6.06 -1.03 6.08
N GLN A 56 -6.73 -0.01 5.53
CA GLN A 56 -8.18 0.17 5.72
C GLN A 56 -9.00 -0.90 4.99
N VAL A 57 -8.54 -1.41 3.84
CA VAL A 57 -9.19 -2.52 3.11
C VAL A 57 -9.04 -3.81 3.90
N ASP A 58 -7.84 -4.11 4.38
CA ASP A 58 -7.53 -5.31 5.16
C ASP A 58 -8.34 -5.38 6.47
N LYS A 59 -8.46 -4.23 7.16
CA LYS A 59 -9.30 -4.08 8.35
C LYS A 59 -10.80 -3.98 8.07
N PHE A 60 -11.23 -4.20 6.82
CA PHE A 60 -12.62 -4.09 6.35
C PHE A 60 -13.30 -2.75 6.70
N LYS A 61 -12.52 -1.66 6.82
CA LYS A 61 -13.02 -0.31 7.15
C LYS A 61 -13.48 0.47 5.93
N ILE A 62 -12.99 0.11 4.75
CA ILE A 62 -13.39 0.66 3.46
C ILE A 62 -13.62 -0.47 2.45
N HIS A 63 -14.47 -0.21 1.46
CA HIS A 63 -14.80 -1.17 0.41
C HIS A 63 -14.30 -0.71 -0.96
N LYS A 64 -14.22 -1.65 -1.91
CA LYS A 64 -13.87 -1.37 -3.31
C LYS A 64 -14.89 -0.42 -3.94
N ARG A 65 -14.39 0.66 -4.56
CA ARG A 65 -15.21 1.68 -5.24
C ARG A 65 -15.35 1.39 -6.73
N LYS A 66 -16.41 1.92 -7.35
CA LYS A 66 -16.68 1.77 -8.80
C LYS A 66 -15.56 2.34 -9.68
N ILE A 67 -14.89 3.40 -9.22
CA ILE A 67 -13.82 4.11 -9.94
C ILE A 67 -12.40 3.64 -9.57
N GLY A 68 -12.25 2.65 -8.69
CA GLY A 68 -10.95 2.20 -8.21
C GLY A 68 -10.18 3.27 -7.42
N LEU A 69 -8.89 3.46 -7.75
CA LEU A 69 -7.99 4.42 -7.10
C LEU A 69 -8.01 5.82 -7.74
N GLY A 70 -8.61 5.97 -8.93
CA GLY A 70 -8.71 7.25 -9.65
C GLY A 70 -7.40 7.69 -10.30
N GLU A 71 -7.25 9.00 -10.54
CA GLU A 71 -6.04 9.58 -11.13
C GLU A 71 -4.81 9.46 -10.20
N ILE A 72 -3.69 9.08 -10.79
CA ILE A 72 -2.33 9.11 -10.22
C ILE A 72 -1.61 10.26 -10.91
N GLY A 73 -0.76 10.99 -10.20
CA GLY A 73 0.03 12.05 -10.83
C GLY A 73 1.42 12.19 -10.24
N GLU A 74 2.40 12.48 -11.08
CA GLU A 74 3.84 12.61 -10.73
C GLU A 74 4.19 13.80 -9.82
N LYS A 75 3.21 14.45 -9.18
CA LYS A 75 3.49 15.62 -8.36
C LYS A 75 4.16 15.17 -7.06
N SER A 76 5.48 15.39 -6.99
CA SER A 76 6.29 15.26 -5.78
C SER A 76 5.77 16.21 -4.69
N ILE A 77 4.82 15.75 -3.88
CA ILE A 77 4.36 16.50 -2.70
C ILE A 77 5.49 16.41 -1.68
N ARG A 78 6.25 17.50 -1.51
CA ARG A 78 7.18 17.63 -0.38
C ARG A 78 6.35 17.71 0.89
N ASN A 79 6.56 16.78 1.82
CA ASN A 79 5.86 16.74 3.10
C ASN A 79 6.25 18.00 3.91
N LYS A 80 5.39 19.02 3.88
CA LYS A 80 5.64 20.35 4.48
C LYS A 80 5.08 20.48 5.91
N LYS A 81 4.45 19.43 6.46
CA LYS A 81 3.95 19.46 7.83
C LYS A 81 5.14 19.48 8.79
N LYS A 82 5.20 20.46 9.70
CA LYS A 82 6.00 20.31 10.93
C LYS A 82 5.52 19.03 11.62
N LYS A 83 6.45 18.16 12.00
CA LYS A 83 6.20 16.91 12.73
C LYS A 83 5.70 17.22 14.15
N GLU A 84 4.50 17.76 14.26
CA GLU A 84 3.77 17.77 15.52
C GLU A 84 3.07 16.41 15.61
N ILE A 85 3.38 15.66 16.67
CA ILE A 85 2.76 14.36 16.91
C ILE A 85 1.27 14.61 17.15
N PRO A 86 0.36 13.99 16.37
CA PRO A 86 -1.07 14.15 16.57
C PRO A 86 -1.48 13.73 17.99
N PRO A 87 -2.49 14.38 18.60
CA PRO A 87 -3.00 13.97 19.91
C PRO A 87 -3.61 12.56 19.90
N TYR A 88 -4.06 12.08 18.73
CA TYR A 88 -4.54 10.71 18.52
C TYR A 88 -3.82 10.12 17.32
N VAL A 89 -2.88 9.22 17.58
CA VAL A 89 -2.05 8.59 16.54
C VAL A 89 -2.72 7.32 16.05
N TYR A 90 -2.81 7.19 14.72
CA TYR A 90 -3.14 5.98 14.01
C TYR A 90 -1.90 5.51 13.25
N ILE A 91 -1.52 4.24 13.41
CA ILE A 91 -0.40 3.64 12.68
C ILE A 91 -0.97 2.79 11.55
N ALA A 92 -0.75 3.22 10.31
CA ALA A 92 -1.13 2.41 9.15
C ALA A 92 -0.24 1.18 9.06
N LEU A 93 -0.83 0.02 8.77
CA LEU A 93 -0.13 -1.26 8.58
C LEU A 93 0.63 -1.73 9.83
N GLU A 94 0.15 -1.37 11.03
CA GLU A 94 0.76 -1.73 12.32
C GLU A 94 0.99 -3.25 12.50
N GLU A 95 0.10 -4.07 11.93
CA GLU A 95 0.14 -5.54 12.05
C GLU A 95 0.95 -6.22 10.93
N VAL A 96 1.57 -5.46 10.03
CA VAL A 96 2.23 -6.00 8.83
C VAL A 96 3.71 -6.27 9.08
N ASN A 97 4.17 -7.47 8.73
CA ASN A 97 5.60 -7.78 8.76
C ASN A 97 6.31 -7.25 7.51
N PHE A 98 7.04 -6.15 7.66
CA PHE A 98 7.85 -5.53 6.59
C PHE A 98 9.23 -6.17 6.38
N ILE A 99 9.58 -7.19 7.17
CA ILE A 99 10.92 -7.79 7.13
C ILE A 99 10.94 -8.90 6.08
N TRP A 100 11.80 -8.72 5.09
CA TRP A 100 12.01 -9.66 3.99
C TRP A 100 13.46 -10.11 3.96
N ASN A 101 13.68 -11.40 3.74
CA ASN A 101 15.00 -11.93 3.41
C ASN A 101 15.17 -11.99 1.88
N GLU A 102 16.40 -12.11 1.40
CA GLU A 102 16.66 -12.13 -0.05
C GLU A 102 16.00 -13.33 -0.75
N ASP A 103 16.00 -14.51 -0.13
CA ASP A 103 15.40 -15.72 -0.71
C ASP A 103 13.89 -15.55 -0.94
N ASP A 104 13.17 -14.95 0.01
CA ASP A 104 11.75 -14.64 -0.08
C ASP A 104 11.48 -13.62 -1.20
N ILE A 105 12.39 -12.65 -1.39
CA ILE A 105 12.27 -11.63 -2.45
C ILE A 105 12.54 -12.25 -3.83
N GLU A 106 13.55 -13.11 -3.94
CA GLU A 106 13.85 -13.84 -5.18
C GLU A 106 12.70 -14.77 -5.55
N LEU A 107 12.22 -15.55 -4.59
CA LEU A 107 11.06 -16.42 -4.78
C LEU A 107 9.82 -15.60 -5.13
N PHE A 108 9.57 -14.47 -4.47
CA PHE A 108 8.49 -13.56 -4.82
C PHE A 108 8.61 -13.11 -6.29
N LYS A 109 9.79 -12.66 -6.74
CA LYS A 109 10.02 -12.21 -8.12
C LYS A 109 9.77 -13.34 -9.12
N ASP A 110 10.23 -14.55 -8.83
CA ASP A 110 10.01 -15.72 -9.69
C ASP A 110 8.53 -16.06 -9.83
N LEU A 111 7.80 -16.09 -8.71
CA LEU A 111 6.36 -16.35 -8.70
C LEU A 111 5.58 -15.22 -9.38
N TRP A 112 6.04 -13.98 -9.22
CA TRP A 112 5.45 -12.82 -9.85
C TRP A 112 5.65 -12.82 -11.37
N MET A 113 6.84 -13.21 -11.85
CA MET A 113 7.13 -13.39 -13.28
C MET A 113 6.27 -14.48 -13.92
N GLN A 114 5.89 -15.50 -13.15
CA GLN A 114 4.92 -16.53 -13.55
C GLN A 114 3.46 -16.04 -13.59
N GLN A 115 3.23 -14.76 -13.29
CA GLN A 115 1.90 -14.11 -13.27
C GLN A 115 0.92 -14.70 -12.26
N LEU A 116 1.43 -15.37 -11.22
CA LEU A 116 0.62 -15.92 -10.14
C LEU A 116 -0.14 -14.81 -9.40
N GLY A 117 -1.30 -15.17 -8.85
CA GLY A 117 -2.11 -14.24 -8.07
C GLY A 117 -1.47 -13.92 -6.70
N ILE A 118 -1.84 -12.77 -6.12
CA ILE A 118 -1.37 -12.37 -4.77
C ILE A 118 -1.68 -13.45 -3.72
N GLU A 119 -2.86 -14.08 -3.81
CA GLU A 119 -3.27 -15.14 -2.88
C GLU A 119 -2.39 -16.38 -2.98
N GLU A 120 -2.04 -16.80 -4.20
CA GLU A 120 -1.19 -17.96 -4.46
C GLU A 120 0.25 -17.71 -4.00
N ILE A 121 0.75 -16.49 -4.26
CA ILE A 121 2.07 -16.04 -3.82
C ILE A 121 2.13 -16.00 -2.29
N ALA A 122 1.12 -15.42 -1.64
CA ALA A 122 1.00 -15.38 -0.20
C ALA A 122 1.01 -16.78 0.41
N SER A 123 0.26 -17.71 -0.18
CA SER A 123 0.24 -19.12 0.26
C SER A 123 1.60 -19.80 0.11
N LYS A 124 2.34 -19.53 -0.97
CA LYS A 124 3.67 -20.13 -1.20
C LYS A 124 4.74 -19.56 -0.26
N LEU A 125 4.69 -18.26 0.01
CA LEU A 125 5.58 -17.57 0.95
C LEU A 125 5.16 -17.73 2.41
N ARG A 126 3.99 -18.35 2.68
CA ARG A 126 3.38 -18.50 4.01
C ARG A 126 3.25 -17.16 4.75
N ARG A 127 2.85 -16.12 4.01
CA ARG A 127 2.74 -14.75 4.46
C ARG A 127 1.34 -14.20 4.22
N HIS A 128 1.01 -13.09 4.86
CA HIS A 128 -0.30 -12.46 4.67
C HIS A 128 -0.40 -11.81 3.29
N GLN A 129 -1.59 -11.77 2.69
CA GLN A 129 -1.78 -11.14 1.37
C GLN A 129 -1.40 -9.66 1.40
N ILE A 130 -1.64 -8.98 2.53
CA ILE A 130 -1.25 -7.57 2.70
C ILE A 130 0.26 -7.38 2.66
N GLU A 131 1.05 -8.31 3.21
CA GLU A 131 2.51 -8.25 3.18
C GLU A 131 3.00 -8.32 1.73
N ILE A 132 2.44 -9.22 0.93
CA ILE A 132 2.72 -9.29 -0.51
C ILE A 132 2.32 -7.97 -1.20
N ALA A 133 1.15 -7.42 -0.89
CA ALA A 133 0.69 -6.15 -1.45
C ALA A 133 1.63 -4.97 -1.08
N THR A 134 2.16 -4.96 0.14
CA THR A 134 3.15 -3.95 0.57
C THR A 134 4.48 -4.11 -0.14
N LEU A 135 4.93 -5.35 -0.38
CA LEU A 135 6.15 -5.61 -1.14
C LEU A 135 5.98 -5.21 -2.61
N ILE A 136 4.81 -5.45 -3.22
CA ILE A 136 4.50 -4.98 -4.57
C ILE A 136 4.51 -3.44 -4.62
N LEU A 137 3.89 -2.80 -3.62
CA LEU A 137 3.85 -1.34 -3.51
C LEU A 137 5.26 -0.74 -3.40
N ASP A 138 6.14 -1.40 -2.65
CA ASP A 138 7.54 -1.01 -2.47
C ASP A 138 8.36 -1.18 -3.76
N GLN A 139 8.31 -2.37 -4.37
CA GLN A 139 9.20 -2.74 -5.48
C GLN A 139 8.77 -2.17 -6.84
N PHE A 140 7.46 -2.06 -7.09
CA PHE A 140 6.93 -1.66 -8.40
C PHE A 140 6.17 -0.33 -8.38
N GLY A 141 5.90 0.20 -7.19
CA GLY A 141 5.19 1.46 -7.02
C GLY A 141 3.69 1.38 -7.30
N LEU A 142 3.07 2.56 -7.19
CA LEU A 142 1.62 2.76 -7.17
C LEU A 142 0.93 2.47 -8.51
N GLU A 143 1.56 2.90 -9.61
CA GLU A 143 1.03 2.72 -10.97
C GLU A 143 0.90 1.24 -11.32
N TYR A 144 1.88 0.45 -10.91
CA TYR A 144 1.90 -0.98 -11.18
C TYR A 144 0.83 -1.74 -10.37
N MET A 145 0.70 -1.43 -9.06
CA MET A 145 -0.31 -2.06 -8.21
C MET A 145 -1.74 -1.84 -8.74
N ILE A 146 -2.04 -0.65 -9.28
CA ILE A 146 -3.34 -0.32 -9.85
C ILE A 146 -3.65 -1.14 -11.11
N ASN A 147 -2.66 -1.29 -11.99
CA ASN A 147 -2.83 -2.10 -13.20
C ASN A 147 -3.15 -3.56 -12.84
N CYS A 148 -2.49 -4.13 -11.83
CA CYS A 148 -2.81 -5.47 -11.34
C CYS A 148 -4.24 -5.58 -10.76
N LEU A 149 -4.71 -4.57 -10.04
CA LEU A 149 -6.05 -4.54 -9.46
C LEU A 149 -7.16 -4.34 -10.51
N ILE A 150 -6.87 -3.70 -11.64
CA ILE A 150 -7.80 -3.50 -12.76
C ILE A 150 -7.87 -4.76 -13.65
N ASP A 151 -6.74 -5.42 -13.91
CA ASP A 151 -6.67 -6.59 -14.80
C ASP A 151 -7.25 -7.89 -14.22
N THR A 152 -7.57 -7.93 -12.93
CA THR A 152 -8.38 -9.04 -12.37
C THR A 152 -9.74 -9.20 -13.05
N LYS A 153 -10.24 -8.19 -13.79
CA LYS A 153 -11.45 -8.30 -14.63
C LYS A 153 -11.23 -8.96 -16.00
N LYS A 154 -9.99 -9.19 -16.45
CA LYS A 154 -9.69 -9.88 -17.72
C LYS A 154 -9.14 -11.30 -17.52
N ARG A 155 -8.97 -11.77 -16.28
CA ARG A 155 -8.39 -13.09 -15.98
C ARG A 155 -9.44 -14.20 -15.76
N VAL A 156 -10.62 -14.06 -16.37
CA VAL A 156 -11.56 -15.16 -16.65
C VAL A 156 -12.20 -14.88 -18.01
N ALA A 157 -11.49 -15.23 -19.07
CA ALA A 157 -12.04 -15.44 -20.41
C ALA A 157 -11.20 -16.53 -21.09
#